data_AF-A0A135VZH2-F1
#
_entry.id   AF-A0A135VZH2-F1
#
_cell.length_a   1.000
_cell.length_b   1.000
_cell.length_c   1.000
_cell.angle_alpha   90.00
_cell.angle_beta   90.00
_cell.angle_gamma   90.00
#
_symmetry.space_group_name_H-M   'P 1'
#
loop_
_entity.id
_entity.type
_entity.pdbx_description
1 polymer ?
#
loop_
_entity_poly.entity_id
_entity_poly.type
_entity_poly.pdbx_seq_one_letter_code
_entity_poly.pdbx_strand_id
1 'polypeptide(L)' 'MPGSHGSLTKAGKVRESTPKVRSRERHTPIPRVRNKNNYTKRFVKGRLVGQAKTR' A
#
# COMPACT_ATOMS: atom_id res chain seq x y z
N MET A 1 27.23 4.93 28.51
CA MET A 1 27.57 3.89 27.51
C MET A 1 26.96 4.29 26.17
N PRO A 2 27.77 4.89 25.27
CA PRO A 2 27.32 5.16 23.91
C PRO A 2 27.05 3.82 23.22
N GLY A 3 25.85 3.69 22.66
CA GLY A 3 25.47 2.75 21.60
C GLY A 3 26.10 1.36 21.63
N SER A 4 25.64 0.46 22.50
CA SER A 4 25.82 -0.98 22.27
C SER A 4 25.00 -1.38 21.04
N HIS A 5 25.60 -1.32 19.85
CA HIS A 5 24.96 -1.72 18.61
C HIS A 5 24.64 -3.22 18.66
N GLY A 6 23.42 -3.61 18.24
CA GLY A 6 23.09 -5.03 18.01
C GLY A 6 22.90 -5.94 19.22
N SER A 7 22.43 -5.45 20.38
CA SER A 7 22.10 -6.34 21.51
C SER A 7 20.80 -7.12 21.29
N LEU A 8 20.74 -8.35 21.83
CA LEU A 8 19.54 -9.21 21.79
C LEU A 8 18.30 -8.52 22.40
N THR A 9 18.52 -7.63 23.38
CA THR A 9 17.49 -6.81 24.03
C THR A 9 16.79 -5.82 23.09
N LYS A 10 17.31 -5.59 21.88
CA LYS A 10 16.71 -4.72 20.86
C LYS A 10 15.83 -5.48 19.86
N ALA A 11 15.76 -6.81 19.96
CA ALA A 11 14.88 -7.63 19.13
C ALA A 11 13.43 -7.20 19.35
N GLY A 12 12.61 -7.24 18.30
CA GLY A 12 11.17 -6.95 18.40
C GLY A 12 10.77 -5.47 18.60
N LYS A 13 11.66 -4.59 19.09
CA LYS A 13 11.38 -3.18 19.45
C LYS A 13 10.47 -2.46 18.47
N VAL A 14 10.80 -2.49 17.17
CA VAL A 14 10.04 -1.77 16.13
C VAL A 14 8.67 -2.43 15.87
N ARG A 15 8.60 -3.75 15.94
CA ARG A 15 7.34 -4.48 15.73
C ARG A 15 6.37 -4.29 16.90
N GLU A 16 6.89 -4.16 18.11
CA GLU A 16 6.12 -3.91 19.35
C GLU A 16 5.70 -2.44 19.47
N SER A 17 6.58 -1.50 19.08
CA SER A 17 6.24 -0.08 19.09
C SER A 17 5.19 0.31 18.04
N THR A 18 5.07 -0.47 16.96
CA THR A 18 4.17 -0.12 15.85
C THR A 18 2.77 -0.68 16.11
N PRO A 19 1.73 0.17 16.22
CA PRO A 19 0.35 -0.29 16.42
C PRO A 19 -0.09 -1.18 15.24
N LYS A 20 -0.76 -2.31 15.54
CA LYS A 20 -1.24 -3.23 14.52
C LYS A 20 -2.56 -2.75 13.92
N VAL A 21 -2.47 -2.11 12.76
CA VAL A 21 -3.63 -1.68 11.98
C VAL A 21 -4.25 -2.87 11.26
N ARG A 22 -5.57 -3.04 11.37
CA ARG A 22 -6.31 -4.11 10.67
C ARG A 22 -6.28 -3.87 9.15
N SER A 23 -6.27 -4.96 8.38
CA SER A 23 -6.39 -4.87 6.93
C SER A 23 -7.76 -4.32 6.53
N ARG A 24 -7.78 -3.46 5.51
CA ARG A 24 -9.03 -3.00 4.89
C ARG A 24 -9.63 -4.13 4.04
N GLU A 25 -10.96 -4.17 3.96
CA GLU A 25 -11.66 -5.10 3.08
C GLU A 25 -11.25 -4.86 1.61
N ARG A 26 -11.10 -5.96 0.85
CA ARG A 26 -10.66 -5.93 -0.54
C ARG A 26 -11.84 -6.19 -1.47
N HIS A 27 -12.29 -5.17 -2.18
CA HIS A 27 -13.34 -5.28 -3.22
C HIS A 27 -12.79 -5.20 -4.65
N THR A 28 -11.61 -5.77 -4.89
CA THR A 28 -11.02 -5.71 -6.23
C THR A 28 -11.82 -6.58 -7.22
N PRO A 29 -12.23 -6.05 -8.38
CA PRO A 29 -13.01 -6.81 -9.35
C PRO A 29 -12.14 -7.86 -10.07
N ILE A 30 -12.80 -8.82 -10.71
CA ILE A 30 -12.18 -9.87 -11.53
C ILE A 30 -11.22 -9.25 -12.57
N PRO A 31 -10.09 -9.91 -12.91
CA PRO A 31 -9.05 -9.36 -13.78
C PRO A 31 -9.56 -8.77 -15.09
N ARG A 32 -10.55 -9.40 -15.74
CA ARG A 32 -11.16 -8.91 -16.98
C ARG A 32 -11.79 -7.52 -16.80
N VAL A 33 -12.56 -7.32 -15.74
CA VAL A 33 -13.22 -6.04 -15.42
C VAL A 33 -12.17 -5.00 -15.00
N ARG A 34 -11.19 -5.39 -14.18
CA ARG A 34 -10.08 -4.53 -13.78
C ARG A 34 -9.30 -4.00 -15.00
N ASN A 35 -8.97 -4.89 -15.94
CA ASN A 35 -8.21 -4.54 -17.14
C ASN A 35 -9.01 -3.63 -18.07
N LYS A 36 -10.32 -3.91 -18.28
CA LYS A 36 -11.22 -3.02 -19.02
C LYS A 36 -11.27 -1.62 -18.41
N ASN A 37 -11.44 -1.53 -17.09
CA ASN A 37 -11.48 -0.26 -16.38
C ASN A 37 -10.15 0.51 -16.49
N ASN A 38 -9.02 -0.20 -16.44
CA ASN A 38 -7.70 0.41 -16.60
C ASN A 38 -7.48 0.92 -18.03
N TYR A 39 -7.92 0.18 -19.05
CA TYR A 39 -7.87 0.62 -20.44
C TYR A 39 -8.67 1.90 -20.65
N THR A 40 -9.93 1.93 -20.20
CA THR A 40 -10.77 3.13 -20.30
C THR A 40 -10.17 4.32 -19.56
N LYS A 41 -9.58 4.10 -18.37
CA LYS A 41 -8.95 5.19 -17.60
C LYS A 41 -7.72 5.76 -18.32
N ARG A 42 -6.84 4.91 -18.86
CA ARG A 42 -5.56 5.33 -19.45
C ARG A 42 -5.70 5.85 -20.87
N PHE A 43 -6.41 5.12 -21.72
CA PHE A 43 -6.45 5.39 -23.16
C PHE A 43 -7.65 6.22 -23.58
N VAL A 44 -8.85 5.86 -23.10
CA VAL A 44 -10.07 6.61 -23.48
C VAL A 44 -10.15 7.96 -22.76
N LYS A 45 -9.73 8.01 -21.49
CA LYS A 45 -9.78 9.22 -20.66
C LYS A 45 -8.43 9.94 -20.51
N GLY A 46 -7.37 9.43 -21.14
CA GLY A 46 -6.03 10.05 -21.12
C GLY A 46 -5.40 10.22 -19.73
N ARG A 47 -5.82 9.47 -18.71
CA ARG A 47 -5.35 9.69 -17.33
C ARG A 47 -4.02 9.03 -17.09
N LEU A 48 -3.09 9.78 -16.48
CA LEU A 48 -1.82 9.25 -16.02
C LEU A 48 -2.04 8.29 -14.84
N VAL A 49 -1.14 7.32 -14.73
CA VAL A 49 -1.14 6.39 -13.59
C VAL A 49 -0.98 7.17 -12.29
N GLY A 50 -1.81 6.88 -11.28
CA GLY A 50 -1.77 7.57 -9.98
C GLY A 50 -2.57 8.86 -9.88
N GLN A 51 -3.14 9.40 -10.97
CA GLN A 51 -4.03 10.56 -10.87
C GLN A 51 -5.37 10.18 -10.23
N ALA A 52 -5.71 10.85 -9.13
CA ALA A 52 -7.05 10.81 -8.56
C ALA A 52 -8.07 11.36 -9.57
N LYS A 53 -9.34 10.94 -9.48
CA LYS A 53 -10.42 11.66 -10.17
C LYS A 53 -10.40 13.10 -9.64
N THR A 54 -9.99 14.07 -10.45
CA THR A 54 -10.32 15.47 -10.20
C THR A 54 -11.85 15.53 -10.11
N ARG A 55 -12.37 16.10 -9.02
CA ARG A 55 -13.80 16.29 -8.81
C ARG A 55 -14.35 17.23 -9.87
#